data_AF-A0A2D5V3P2-F1
#
_entry.id   AF-A0A2D5V3P2-F1
#
_cell.length_a   1.000
_cell.length_b   1.000
_cell.length_c   1.000
_cell.angle_alpha   90.00
_cell.angle_beta   90.00
_cell.angle_gamma   90.00
#
_symmetry.space_group_name_H-M   'P 1'
#
loop_
_entity.id
_entity.type
_entity.pdbx_description
1 polymer ?
#
loop_
_entity_poly.entity_id
_entity_poly.type
_entity_poly.pdbx_seq_one_letter_code
_entity_poly.pdbx_strand_id
1 'polypeptide(L)'
;MKKFKTIFIITLVIDIIAALPLVLFMFNPSMMDEMVFSQFPGINDAGKEGLELMHFVFGMLSLSMVAAVIIALTIKVKESAQTAALILSVIHIGWVVPDWISIVLGKQHPPIAIMLITLIPVIALLYGWKKAEI
;
A
#
# COMPACT_ATOMS: atom_id res chain seq x y z
N MET A 1 0.51 4.21 25.02
CA MET A 1 0.93 4.61 23.66
C MET A 1 2.06 3.81 23.00
N LYS A 2 2.83 2.96 23.70
CA LYS A 2 4.00 2.27 23.10
C LYS A 2 3.61 1.27 22.02
N LYS A 3 2.55 0.48 22.25
CA LYS A 3 2.08 -0.55 21.32
C LYS A 3 1.56 0.08 20.02
N PHE A 4 0.84 1.21 20.10
CA PHE A 4 0.45 1.98 18.90
C PHE A 4 1.63 2.44 18.07
N LYS A 5 2.67 2.99 18.71
CA LYS A 5 3.90 3.40 18.00
C LYS A 5 4.53 2.22 17.26
N THR A 6 4.64 1.06 17.90
CA THR A 6 5.16 -0.15 17.25
C THR A 6 4.32 -0.54 16.04
N ILE A 7 2.99 -0.54 16.16
CA ILE A 7 2.07 -0.88 15.07
C ILE A 7 2.22 0.08 13.89
N PHE A 8 2.23 1.40 14.15
CA PHE A 8 2.40 2.40 13.11
C PHE A 8 3.79 2.35 12.48
N ILE A 9 4.86 2.02 13.24
CA ILE A 9 6.20 1.81 12.67
C ILE A 9 6.22 0.60 11.74
N ILE A 10 5.64 -0.53 12.15
CA ILE A 10 5.56 -1.73 11.31
C ILE A 10 4.82 -1.43 10.01
N THR A 11 3.67 -0.75 10.12
CA THR A 11 2.87 -0.28 8.99
C THR A 11 3.73 0.60 8.06
N LEU A 12 4.38 1.62 8.61
CA LEU A 12 5.19 2.58 7.86
C LEU A 12 6.34 1.91 7.09
N VAL A 13 7.05 0.98 7.73
CA VAL A 13 8.16 0.26 7.08
C VAL A 13 7.66 -0.50 5.85
N ILE A 14 6.52 -1.18 5.98
CA ILE A 14 5.94 -1.96 4.88
C ILE A 14 5.41 -1.04 3.79
N ASP A 15 4.76 0.06 4.15
CA ASP A 15 4.24 1.04 3.19
C ASP A 15 5.38 1.66 2.37
N ILE A 16 6.51 2.00 3.00
CA ILE A 16 7.69 2.51 2.29
C ILE A 16 8.24 1.46 1.33
N ILE A 17 8.36 0.20 1.77
CA ILE A 17 8.84 -0.89 0.91
C ILE A 17 7.90 -1.10 -0.29
N ALA A 18 6.59 -1.04 -0.07
CA ALA A 18 5.59 -1.23 -1.13
C ALA A 18 5.49 -0.03 -2.08
N ALA A 19 5.69 1.20 -1.58
CA ALA A 19 5.66 2.42 -2.39
C ALA A 19 6.91 2.58 -3.25
N LEU A 20 8.06 2.04 -2.81
CA LEU A 20 9.35 2.22 -3.50
C LEU A 20 9.31 1.84 -4.99
N PRO A 21 8.85 0.65 -5.40
CA PRO A 21 8.75 0.31 -6.83
C PRO A 21 7.87 1.29 -7.61
N LEU A 22 6.71 1.65 -7.06
CA LEU A 22 5.77 2.57 -7.71
C LEU A 22 6.38 3.95 -7.95
N VAL A 23 7.20 4.42 -7.02
CA VAL A 23 7.88 5.71 -7.14
C VAL A 23 9.08 5.62 -8.06
N LEU A 24 9.90 4.57 -7.95
CA LEU A 24 11.13 4.44 -8.72
C LEU A 24 10.87 4.23 -10.21
N PHE A 25 9.84 3.46 -10.58
CA PHE A 25 9.53 3.19 -11.98
C PHE A 25 9.10 4.45 -12.72
N MET A 26 8.44 5.41 -12.05
CA MET A 26 8.07 6.70 -12.65
C MET A 26 9.27 7.53 -13.14
N PHE A 27 10.44 7.35 -12.52
CA PHE A 27 11.64 8.12 -12.86
C PHE A 27 12.61 7.36 -13.75
N ASN A 28 12.31 6.11 -14.10
CA ASN A 28 13.15 5.30 -14.95
C ASN A 28 12.32 4.62 -16.05
N PRO A 29 12.33 5.16 -17.28
CA PRO A 29 11.59 4.61 -18.41
C PRO A 29 11.91 3.14 -18.70
N SER A 30 13.17 2.71 -18.52
CA SER A 30 13.53 1.30 -18.76
C SER A 30 12.87 0.36 -17.74
N MET A 31 12.76 0.80 -16.48
CA MET A 31 12.04 0.02 -15.47
C MET A 31 10.52 0.00 -15.75
N MET A 32 9.95 1.10 -16.23
CA MET A 32 8.53 1.13 -16.61
C MET A 32 8.23 0.17 -17.78
N ASP A 33 9.08 0.17 -18.81
CA ASP A 33 8.99 -0.75 -19.94
C ASP A 33 9.07 -2.22 -19.49
N GLU A 34 10.09 -2.55 -18.70
CA GLU A 34 10.37 -3.94 -18.29
C GLU A 34 9.39 -4.48 -17.25
N MET A 35 8.96 -3.65 -16.29
CA MET A 35 8.19 -4.11 -15.13
C MET A 35 6.69 -3.91 -15.27
N VAL A 36 6.25 -2.95 -16.10
CA VAL A 36 4.82 -2.60 -16.24
C VAL A 36 4.32 -2.91 -17.65
N PHE A 37 4.90 -2.31 -18.69
CA PHE A 37 4.34 -2.48 -20.05
C PHE A 37 4.52 -3.90 -20.59
N SER A 38 5.60 -4.60 -20.22
CA SER A 38 5.83 -6.00 -20.60
C SER A 38 4.69 -6.94 -20.19
N GLN A 39 3.90 -6.56 -19.18
CA GLN A 39 2.74 -7.33 -18.71
C GLN A 39 1.53 -7.25 -19.67
N PHE A 40 1.56 -6.35 -20.66
CA PHE A 40 0.47 -6.10 -21.60
C PHE A 40 0.96 -6.28 -23.06
N PRO A 41 1.02 -7.53 -23.56
CA PRO A 41 1.44 -7.80 -24.93
C PRO A 41 0.57 -7.05 -25.97
N GLY A 42 1.21 -6.33 -26.88
CA GLY A 42 0.52 -5.58 -27.94
C GLY A 42 -0.06 -4.23 -27.52
N ILE A 43 0.34 -3.70 -26.35
CA ILE A 43 -0.07 -2.36 -25.92
C ILE A 43 0.42 -1.29 -26.89
N ASN A 44 -0.47 -0.39 -27.30
CA ASN A 44 -0.17 0.76 -28.14
C ASN A 44 0.24 1.98 -27.29
N ASP A 45 0.67 3.07 -27.94
CA ASP A 45 1.17 4.25 -27.24
C ASP A 45 0.12 4.89 -26.32
N ALA A 46 -1.13 5.00 -26.77
CA ALA A 46 -2.22 5.50 -25.92
C ALA A 46 -2.46 4.62 -24.67
N GLY A 47 -2.30 3.30 -24.80
CA GLY A 47 -2.37 2.38 -23.66
C GLY A 47 -1.22 2.58 -22.69
N LYS A 48 -0.01 2.81 -23.18
CA LYS A 48 1.17 3.13 -22.35
C LYS A 48 0.97 4.42 -21.57
N GLU A 49 0.54 5.49 -22.23
CA GLU A 49 0.23 6.77 -21.57
C GLU A 49 -0.84 6.60 -20.47
N GLY A 50 -1.86 5.78 -20.74
CA GLY A 50 -2.88 5.43 -19.75
C GLY A 50 -2.32 4.67 -18.54
N LEU A 51 -1.41 3.71 -18.77
CA LEU A 51 -0.73 2.98 -17.69
C LEU A 51 0.21 3.88 -16.89
N GLU A 52 0.94 4.80 -17.52
CA GLU A 52 1.78 5.78 -16.82
C GLU A 52 0.95 6.67 -15.90
N LEU A 53 -0.19 7.17 -16.40
CA LEU A 53 -1.12 7.97 -15.59
C LEU A 53 -1.65 7.17 -14.41
N MET A 54 -2.09 5.92 -14.63
CA MET A 54 -2.51 5.04 -13.53
C MET A 54 -1.39 4.82 -12.53
N HIS A 55 -0.17 4.52 -13.00
CA HIS A 55 1.00 4.31 -12.15
C HIS A 55 1.31 5.55 -11.32
N PHE A 56 1.23 6.73 -11.91
CA PHE A 56 1.37 8.01 -11.19
C PHE A 56 0.32 8.18 -10.11
N VAL A 57 -0.96 7.93 -10.41
CA VAL A 57 -2.05 8.01 -9.43
C VAL A 57 -1.82 7.03 -8.27
N PHE A 58 -1.49 5.77 -8.55
CA PHE A 58 -1.18 4.77 -7.52
C PHE A 58 0.08 5.14 -6.72
N GLY A 59 1.11 5.69 -7.36
CA GLY A 59 2.30 6.23 -6.70
C GLY A 59 1.94 7.34 -5.71
N MET A 60 1.16 8.33 -6.12
CA MET A 60 0.71 9.42 -5.26
C MET A 60 -0.19 8.93 -4.10
N LEU A 61 -1.08 7.96 -4.37
CA LEU A 61 -1.88 7.33 -3.33
C LEU A 61 -1.00 6.62 -2.29
N SER A 62 0.00 5.85 -2.73
CA SER A 62 0.92 5.16 -1.80
C SER A 62 1.72 6.15 -0.94
N LEU A 63 2.20 7.26 -1.51
CA LEU A 63 2.88 8.32 -0.76
C LEU A 63 1.96 8.99 0.26
N SER A 64 0.69 9.19 -0.09
CA SER A 64 -0.31 9.74 0.83
C SER A 64 -0.57 8.82 2.02
N MET A 65 -0.56 7.49 1.80
CA MET A 65 -0.70 6.50 2.87
C MET A 65 0.51 6.55 3.82
N VAL A 66 1.73 6.57 3.27
CA VAL A 66 2.97 6.75 4.05
C VAL A 66 2.89 8.02 4.91
N ALA A 67 2.50 9.15 4.33
CA ALA A 67 2.34 10.41 5.05
C ALA A 67 1.29 10.31 6.17
N ALA A 68 0.15 9.66 5.92
CA ALA A 68 -0.89 9.46 6.92
C ALA A 68 -0.41 8.64 8.12
N VAL A 69 0.38 7.59 7.89
CA VAL A 69 0.97 6.77 8.95
C VAL A 69 2.03 7.56 9.74
N ILE A 70 2.85 8.38 9.07
CA ILE A 70 3.79 9.29 9.74
C ILE A 70 3.05 10.25 10.68
N ILE A 71 1.94 10.83 10.22
CA ILE A 71 1.11 11.72 11.06
C ILE A 71 0.54 10.95 12.25
N ALA A 72 0.08 9.70 12.05
CA ALA A 72 -0.45 8.87 13.12
C ALA A 72 0.56 8.59 14.24
N LEU A 73 1.87 8.55 13.95
CA LEU A 73 2.94 8.40 14.94
C LEU A 73 3.02 9.56 15.94
N THR A 74 2.48 10.73 15.59
CA THR A 74 2.50 11.93 16.44
C THR A 74 1.36 11.96 17.46
N ILE A 75 0.36 11.08 17.32
CA ILE A 75 -0.83 11.04 18.18
C ILE A 75 -0.44 10.60 19.60
N LYS A 76 -0.87 11.37 20.59
CA LYS A 76 -0.61 11.12 22.03
C LYS A 76 -1.83 10.60 22.80
N VAL A 77 -3.02 10.71 22.20
CA VAL A 77 -4.31 10.32 22.81
C VAL A 77 -4.71 8.94 22.31
N LYS A 78 -5.11 8.05 23.23
CA LYS A 78 -5.40 6.64 22.94
C LYS A 78 -6.57 6.49 21.97
N GLU A 79 -7.68 7.17 22.23
CA GLU A 79 -8.91 7.10 21.45
C GLU A 79 -8.69 7.60 20.02
N SER A 80 -7.91 8.68 19.87
CA SER A 80 -7.50 9.19 18.57
C SER A 80 -6.60 8.20 17.82
N ALA A 81 -5.68 7.53 18.52
CA ALA A 81 -4.80 6.53 17.89
C ALA A 81 -5.58 5.27 17.48
N GLN A 82 -6.56 4.84 18.26
CA GLN A 82 -7.48 3.76 17.87
C GLN A 82 -8.29 4.12 16.62
N THR A 83 -8.78 5.36 16.57
CA THR A 83 -9.56 5.86 15.42
C THR A 83 -8.68 5.95 14.18
N ALA A 84 -7.45 6.48 14.31
CA ALA A 84 -6.49 6.50 13.22
C ALA A 84 -6.14 5.08 12.73
N ALA A 85 -5.92 4.13 13.65
CA ALA A 85 -5.67 2.74 13.29
C ALA A 85 -6.85 2.10 12.51
N LEU A 86 -8.10 2.40 12.90
CA LEU A 86 -9.28 1.95 12.16
C LEU A 86 -9.33 2.54 10.75
N ILE A 87 -9.21 3.88 10.63
CA ILE A 87 -9.27 4.55 9.32
C ILE A 87 -8.17 4.03 8.40
N LEU A 88 -6.93 3.97 8.91
CA LEU A 88 -5.81 3.42 8.15
C LEU A 88 -6.06 1.96 7.76
N SER A 89 -6.60 1.12 8.64
CA SER A 89 -6.90 -0.27 8.29
C SER A 89 -7.88 -0.38 7.12
N VAL A 90 -8.92 0.46 7.07
CA VAL A 90 -9.90 0.48 5.98
C VAL A 90 -9.24 0.89 4.66
N ILE A 91 -8.38 1.91 4.69
CA ILE A 91 -7.62 2.34 3.51
C ILE A 91 -6.72 1.20 3.00
N HIS A 92 -5.99 0.53 3.89
CA HIS A 92 -5.12 -0.58 3.52
C HIS A 92 -5.89 -1.80 3.00
N ILE A 93 -7.08 -2.08 3.54
CA ILE A 93 -7.97 -3.11 2.98
C ILE A 93 -8.34 -2.76 1.55
N GLY A 94 -8.71 -1.50 1.28
CA GLY A 94 -9.01 -1.02 -0.06
C GLY A 94 -7.83 -1.18 -1.03
N TRP A 95 -6.60 -1.02 -0.54
CA TRP A 95 -5.38 -1.23 -1.32
C TRP A 95 -5.11 -2.71 -1.63
N VAL A 96 -5.29 -3.59 -0.65
CA VAL A 96 -4.84 -4.99 -0.75
C VAL A 96 -5.90 -5.90 -1.39
N VAL A 97 -7.18 -5.64 -1.17
CA VAL A 97 -8.29 -6.49 -1.65
C VAL A 97 -8.30 -6.72 -3.17
N PRO A 98 -8.03 -5.72 -4.04
CA PRO A 98 -8.02 -5.94 -5.49
C PRO A 98 -7.07 -7.07 -5.94
N ASP A 99 -5.88 -7.18 -5.33
CA ASP A 99 -4.92 -8.24 -5.65
C ASP A 99 -5.46 -9.63 -5.27
N TRP A 100 -6.11 -9.72 -4.10
CA TRP A 100 -6.74 -10.96 -3.64
C TRP A 100 -7.98 -11.35 -4.45
N ILE A 101 -8.70 -10.39 -5.02
CA ILE A 101 -9.76 -10.68 -5.99
C ILE A 101 -9.13 -11.21 -7.28
N SER A 102 -8.06 -10.58 -7.77
CA SER A 102 -7.38 -10.99 -9.00
C SER A 102 -6.84 -12.42 -8.94
N ILE A 103 -6.20 -12.82 -7.83
CA ILE A 103 -5.73 -14.21 -7.65
C ILE A 103 -6.89 -15.22 -7.64
N VAL A 104 -7.99 -14.94 -6.95
CA VAL A 104 -9.17 -15.85 -6.90
C VAL A 104 -9.81 -16.00 -8.28
N LEU A 105 -9.80 -14.93 -9.08
CA LEU A 105 -10.32 -14.94 -10.44
C LEU A 105 -9.33 -15.49 -11.47
N GLY A 106 -8.13 -15.94 -11.07
CA GLY A 106 -7.10 -16.44 -11.98
C GLY A 106 -6.56 -15.38 -12.94
N LYS A 107 -6.62 -14.10 -12.56
CA LYS A 107 -6.08 -12.96 -13.32
C LYS A 107 -4.63 -12.69 -12.93
N GLN A 108 -3.94 -11.83 -13.67
CA GLN A 108 -2.63 -11.34 -13.25
C GLN A 108 -2.70 -10.68 -11.88
N HIS A 109 -1.73 -11.00 -11.02
CA HIS A 109 -1.62 -10.50 -9.67
C HIS A 109 -0.13 -10.39 -9.29
N PRO A 110 0.23 -9.59 -8.27
CA PRO A 110 1.60 -9.54 -7.78
C PRO A 110 2.07 -10.91 -7.23
N PRO A 111 3.38 -11.13 -7.05
CA PRO A 111 3.86 -12.36 -6.42
C PRO A 111 3.21 -12.59 -5.05
N ILE A 112 2.80 -13.83 -4.77
CA ILE A 112 2.05 -14.18 -3.54
C ILE A 112 2.77 -13.73 -2.27
N ALA A 113 4.10 -13.84 -2.24
CA ALA A 113 4.91 -13.38 -1.11
C ALA A 113 4.71 -11.88 -0.82
N ILE A 114 4.60 -11.05 -1.87
CA ILE A 114 4.35 -9.61 -1.73
C ILE A 114 2.92 -9.37 -1.22
N MET A 115 1.94 -10.09 -1.78
CA MET A 115 0.54 -9.99 -1.33
C MET A 115 0.37 -10.38 0.15
N LEU A 116 1.13 -11.36 0.64
CA LEU A 116 1.13 -11.74 2.05
C LEU A 116 1.77 -10.66 2.94
N ILE A 117 2.86 -10.04 2.49
CA ILE A 117 3.51 -8.95 3.22
C ILE A 117 2.58 -7.74 3.34
N THR A 118 1.83 -7.40 2.29
CA THR A 118 0.90 -6.26 2.30
C THR A 118 -0.33 -6.47 3.19
N LEU A 119 -0.61 -7.71 3.63
CA LEU A 119 -1.63 -7.97 4.67
C LEU A 119 -1.16 -7.60 6.08
N ILE A 120 0.14 -7.53 6.34
CA ILE A 120 0.67 -7.25 7.68
C ILE A 120 0.19 -5.89 8.21
N PRO A 121 0.26 -4.77 7.44
CA PRO A 121 -0.34 -3.49 7.83
C PRO A 121 -1.81 -3.62 8.23
N VAL A 122 -2.63 -4.32 7.44
CA VAL A 122 -4.06 -4.51 7.73
C VAL A 122 -4.26 -5.20 9.07
N ILE A 123 -3.56 -6.30 9.31
CA ILE A 123 -3.67 -7.08 10.55
C ILE A 123 -3.17 -6.27 11.74
N ALA A 124 -2.03 -5.60 11.60
CA ALA A 124 -1.42 -4.80 12.65
C ALA A 124 -2.32 -3.62 13.05
N LEU A 125 -2.90 -2.91 12.07
CA LEU A 125 -3.81 -1.78 12.30
C LEU A 125 -5.15 -2.21 12.89
N LEU A 126 -5.74 -3.33 12.43
CA LEU A 126 -6.96 -3.89 13.03
C LEU A 126 -6.72 -4.33 14.49
N TYR A 127 -5.56 -4.93 14.77
CA TYR A 127 -5.13 -5.21 16.14
C TYR A 127 -4.94 -3.91 16.94
N GLY A 128 -4.35 -2.89 16.32
CA GLY A 128 -4.21 -1.53 16.82
C GLY A 128 -5.52 -0.95 17.35
N TRP A 129 -6.51 -0.94 16.47
CA TRP A 129 -7.85 -0.46 16.76
C TRP A 129 -8.51 -1.25 17.91
N LYS A 130 -8.53 -2.59 17.83
CA LYS A 130 -9.30 -3.41 18.78
C LYS A 130 -8.62 -3.67 20.11
N LYS A 131 -7.29 -3.86 20.15
CA LYS A 131 -6.62 -4.50 21.30
C LYS A 131 -5.29 -3.90 21.72
N ALA A 132 -4.78 -2.86 21.04
CA ALA A 132 -3.44 -2.36 21.34
C ALA A 132 -3.24 -2.01 22.82
N GLU A 133 -4.21 -1.38 23.49
CA GLU A 133 -4.06 -0.96 24.89
C GLU A 133 -5.29 -1.30 25.73
N ILE A 134 -5.91 -2.45 25.44
CA ILE A 134 -6.79 -3.15 26.38
C ILE A 134 -5.91 -3.87 27.41
#